data_AF-A0A511H761-F1
#
_entry.id   AF-A0A511H761-F1
#
_cell.length_a   1.000
_cell.length_b   1.000
_cell.length_c   1.000
_cell.angle_alpha   90.00
_cell.angle_beta   90.00
_cell.angle_gamma   90.00
#
_symmetry.space_group_name_H-M   'P 1'
#
loop_
_entity.id
_entity.type
_entity.pdbx_description
1 polymer ?
#
loop_
_entity_poly.entity_id
_entity_poly.type
_entity_poly.pdbx_seq_one_letter_code
_entity_poly.pdbx_strand_id
1 'polypeptide(L)'
;MALSVQYFHREEFETRTLRALGGAACMGLVAGAVPDLHLTPEYLAIVAAAQACVKPTGVHPLALRLALTVLPALPYFFRAPEPLPVSLAGALAAALVAWLGHGREQPGQPAAVATSAAAAGVLVPLGLYVQQVLEARFLGSDGLLSTLVGFLVVGLFWSIGTLPAHLRVELDAVEARGRQLQDALKGDSHTLATRALALYRQCKDVVTKMPPSTGRTELLGVLEKMTGDSFSLAEVHFGLEAQLGSVVANDVDAQVRELRERAAATQDAVARRQLELAASSLGEELNHLDVLARRKERLLAQLHAQVALLERARVSFIGVQGNELGAKGAQAADLARKLKQLGEPSSSVGPDDVASVAAPPPTRVAP
;
A
#
# COMPACT_ATOMS: atom_id res chain seq x y z
N MET A 1 -5.05 -8.77 -15.89
CA MET A 1 -4.93 -7.70 -14.89
C MET A 1 -5.16 -8.33 -13.53
N ALA A 2 -4.11 -8.45 -12.71
CA ALA A 2 -4.26 -8.92 -11.34
C ALA A 2 -4.76 -7.72 -10.51
N LEU A 3 -6.01 -7.76 -10.08
CA LEU A 3 -6.58 -6.80 -9.14
C LEU A 3 -5.96 -7.08 -7.76
N SER A 4 -4.84 -6.45 -7.45
CA SER A 4 -4.34 -6.43 -6.08
C SER A 4 -5.11 -5.37 -5.30
N VAL A 5 -6.20 -5.77 -4.65
CA VAL A 5 -6.89 -4.92 -3.69
C VAL A 5 -6.02 -4.84 -2.43
N GLN A 6 -5.20 -3.80 -2.31
CA GLN A 6 -4.43 -3.55 -1.09
C GLN A 6 -5.24 -2.67 -0.13
N TYR A 7 -5.52 -3.20 1.06
CA TYR A 7 -6.17 -2.46 2.14
C TYR A 7 -5.18 -1.47 2.77
N PHE A 8 -5.13 -0.25 2.23
CA PHE A 8 -4.20 0.78 2.73
C PHE A 8 -4.56 1.32 4.14
N HIS A 9 -5.75 1.02 4.68
CA HIS A 9 -6.24 1.53 5.98
C HIS A 9 -6.95 0.45 6.81
N ARG A 10 -6.43 -0.80 6.81
CA ARG A 10 -7.03 -1.92 7.55
C ARG A 10 -7.29 -1.59 9.02
N GLU A 11 -6.28 -1.05 9.71
CA GLU A 11 -6.38 -0.68 11.13
C GLU A 11 -7.41 0.43 11.40
N GLU A 12 -7.56 1.38 10.46
CA GLU A 12 -8.56 2.45 10.60
C GLU A 12 -9.98 1.91 10.42
N PHE A 13 -10.17 0.97 9.49
CA PHE A 13 -11.44 0.27 9.32
C PHE A 13 -11.77 -0.57 10.55
N GLU A 14 -10.84 -1.39 11.06
CA GLU A 14 -11.03 -2.21 12.25
C GLU A 14 -11.34 -1.36 13.50
N THR A 15 -10.64 -0.24 13.68
CA THR A 15 -10.91 0.67 14.80
C THR A 15 -12.31 1.29 14.69
N ARG A 16 -12.76 1.60 13.48
CA ARG A 16 -14.09 2.20 13.24
C ARG A 16 -15.21 1.18 13.34
N THR A 17 -15.03 -0.04 12.86
CA THR A 17 -16.02 -1.11 13.06
C THR A 17 -16.21 -1.39 14.54
N LEU A 18 -15.13 -1.43 15.33
CA LEU A 18 -15.21 -1.56 16.78
C LEU A 18 -15.95 -0.38 17.43
N ARG A 19 -15.72 0.85 16.97
CA ARG A 19 -16.44 2.03 17.46
C ARG A 19 -17.93 2.01 17.06
N ALA A 20 -18.25 1.63 15.82
CA ALA A 20 -19.61 1.48 15.35
C ALA A 20 -20.39 0.48 16.21
N LEU A 21 -19.77 -0.69 16.45
CA LEU A 21 -20.32 -1.73 17.31
C LEU A 21 -20.46 -1.25 18.75
N GLY A 22 -19.46 -0.56 19.29
CA GLY A 22 -19.52 0.02 20.64
C GLY A 22 -20.63 1.06 20.78
N GLY A 23 -20.78 1.97 19.81
CA GLY A 23 -21.84 2.97 19.78
C GLY A 23 -23.23 2.33 19.69
N ALA A 24 -23.40 1.34 18.81
CA ALA A 24 -24.64 0.60 18.67
C ALA A 24 -24.98 -0.20 19.95
N ALA A 25 -23.99 -0.86 20.56
CA ALA A 25 -24.18 -1.60 21.81
C ALA A 25 -24.59 -0.68 22.98
N CYS A 26 -23.94 0.48 23.13
CA CYS A 26 -24.32 1.47 24.13
C CYS A 26 -25.77 1.94 23.95
N MET A 27 -26.19 2.20 22.71
CA MET A 27 -27.57 2.59 22.45
C MET A 27 -28.57 1.45 22.60
N GLY A 28 -28.17 0.20 22.33
CA GLY A 28 -28.98 -0.98 22.62
C GLY A 28 -29.25 -1.15 24.11
N LEU A 29 -28.24 -0.91 24.97
CA LEU A 29 -28.41 -0.92 26.43
C LEU A 29 -29.35 0.17 26.92
N VAL A 30 -29.23 1.39 26.37
CA VAL A 30 -30.10 2.53 26.73
C VAL A 30 -31.54 2.27 26.27
N ALA A 31 -31.73 1.77 25.05
CA ALA A 31 -33.05 1.44 24.52
C ALA A 31 -33.71 0.28 25.30
N GLY A 32 -32.94 -0.73 25.70
CA GLY A 32 -33.43 -1.82 26.55
C GLY A 32 -33.76 -1.40 27.99
N ALA A 33 -33.12 -0.35 28.50
CA ALA A 33 -33.38 0.20 29.84
C ALA A 33 -34.54 1.22 29.85
N VAL A 34 -34.82 1.86 28.72
CA VAL A 34 -35.87 2.89 28.56
C VAL A 34 -36.79 2.51 27.39
N PRO A 35 -37.73 1.57 27.60
CA PRO A 35 -38.60 1.07 26.54
C PRO A 35 -39.58 2.13 26.01
N ASP A 36 -39.82 3.21 26.76
CA ASP A 36 -40.72 4.32 26.39
C ASP A 36 -40.11 5.33 25.39
N LEU A 37 -38.93 5.05 24.83
CA LEU A 37 -38.35 5.91 23.80
C LEU A 37 -39.18 5.83 22.50
N HIS A 38 -39.97 6.87 22.21
CA HIS A 38 -40.79 6.98 21.00
C HIS A 38 -40.01 7.13 19.67
N LEU A 39 -38.70 6.90 19.67
CA LEU A 39 -37.85 6.95 18.47
C LEU A 39 -37.71 5.56 17.86
N THR A 40 -37.69 5.46 16.53
CA THR A 40 -37.51 4.18 15.86
C THR A 40 -36.15 3.57 16.25
N PRO A 41 -36.11 2.34 16.78
CA PRO A 41 -34.89 1.74 17.33
C PRO A 41 -33.79 1.59 16.27
N GLU A 42 -34.19 1.37 15.02
CA GLU A 42 -33.32 1.20 13.86
C GLU A 42 -32.57 2.50 13.52
N TYR A 43 -33.25 3.65 13.60
CA TYR A 43 -32.63 4.96 13.45
C TYR A 43 -31.59 5.21 14.55
N LEU A 44 -31.91 4.86 15.81
CA LEU A 44 -30.99 5.01 16.93
C LEU A 44 -29.72 4.19 16.72
N ALA A 45 -29.83 2.94 16.25
CA ALA A 45 -28.68 2.09 15.96
C ALA A 45 -27.74 2.71 14.91
N ILE A 46 -28.31 3.21 13.81
CA ILE A 46 -27.55 3.83 12.70
C ILE A 46 -26.87 5.12 13.16
N VAL A 47 -27.59 6.00 13.87
CA VAL A 47 -27.04 7.28 14.35
C VAL A 47 -25.95 7.02 15.40
N ALA A 48 -26.15 6.09 16.31
CA ALA A 48 -25.15 5.75 17.33
C ALA A 48 -23.85 5.24 16.71
N ALA A 49 -23.97 4.32 15.74
CA ALA A 49 -22.85 3.79 15.00
C ALA A 49 -22.11 4.90 14.23
N ALA A 50 -22.87 5.79 13.58
CA ALA A 50 -22.31 6.91 12.82
C ALA A 50 -21.59 7.94 13.71
N GLN A 51 -22.18 8.29 14.86
CA GLN A 51 -21.57 9.21 15.83
C GLN A 51 -20.27 8.66 16.42
N ALA A 52 -20.23 7.35 16.72
CA ALA A 52 -19.05 6.70 17.28
C ALA A 52 -17.91 6.59 16.25
N CYS A 53 -18.22 6.50 14.96
CA CYS A 53 -17.24 6.43 13.89
C CYS A 53 -16.55 7.77 13.56
N VAL A 54 -17.18 8.90 13.87
CA VAL A 54 -16.68 10.21 13.44
C VAL A 54 -15.49 10.65 14.29
N LYS A 55 -14.40 11.04 13.61
CA LYS A 55 -13.29 11.79 14.22
C LYS A 55 -13.46 13.26 13.83
N PRO A 56 -14.03 14.11 14.69
CA PRO A 56 -14.25 15.49 14.36
C PRO A 56 -12.95 16.30 14.56
N THR A 57 -12.08 16.33 13.56
CA THR A 57 -10.94 17.27 13.51
C THR A 57 -11.24 18.34 12.46
N GLY A 58 -11.42 19.60 12.90
CA GLY A 58 -11.77 20.72 12.01
C GLY A 58 -12.60 21.84 12.68
N VAL A 59 -13.05 22.81 11.88
CA VAL A 59 -13.64 24.09 12.33
C VAL A 59 -15.09 23.95 12.85
N HIS A 60 -15.84 22.90 12.49
CA HIS A 60 -17.24 22.72 12.92
C HIS A 60 -17.59 21.29 13.39
N PRO A 61 -16.96 20.79 14.48
CA PRO A 61 -17.18 19.43 15.00
C PRO A 61 -18.63 19.20 15.47
N LEU A 62 -19.26 20.24 16.03
CA LEU A 62 -20.65 20.22 16.49
C LEU A 62 -21.64 20.15 15.33
N ALA A 63 -21.38 20.89 14.23
CA ALA A 63 -22.26 20.89 13.07
C ALA A 63 -22.33 19.51 12.41
N LEU A 64 -21.19 18.79 12.32
CA LEU A 64 -21.16 17.43 11.79
C LEU A 64 -21.94 16.45 12.67
N ARG A 65 -21.79 16.54 14.00
CA ARG A 65 -22.56 15.72 14.93
C ARG A 65 -24.05 16.00 14.84
N LEU A 66 -24.45 17.27 14.76
CA LEU A 66 -25.85 17.66 14.57
C LEU A 66 -26.39 17.18 13.22
N ALA A 67 -25.62 17.31 12.14
CA ALA A 67 -25.99 16.82 10.83
C ALA A 67 -26.21 15.30 10.82
N LEU A 68 -25.36 14.54 11.50
CA LEU A 68 -25.47 13.08 11.64
C LEU A 68 -26.67 12.64 12.49
N THR A 69 -27.18 13.49 13.38
CA THR A 69 -28.46 13.24 14.04
C THR A 69 -29.64 13.63 13.15
N VAL A 70 -29.61 14.80 12.51
CA VAL A 70 -30.79 15.37 11.85
C VAL A 70 -31.03 14.81 10.45
N LEU A 71 -29.99 14.67 9.61
CA LEU A 71 -30.17 14.25 8.22
C LEU A 71 -30.68 12.81 8.09
N PRO A 72 -30.18 11.82 8.85
CA PRO A 72 -30.72 10.45 8.79
C PRO A 72 -32.16 10.33 9.30
N ALA A 73 -32.71 11.36 9.97
CA ALA A 73 -34.11 11.37 10.38
C ALA A 73 -35.06 11.82 9.25
N LEU A 74 -34.56 12.55 8.25
CA LEU A 74 -35.36 13.08 7.13
C LEU A 74 -36.23 12.02 6.42
N PRO A 75 -35.72 10.82 6.09
CA PRO A 75 -36.51 9.80 5.40
C PRO A 75 -37.79 9.38 6.14
N TYR A 76 -37.78 9.41 7.47
CA TYR A 76 -38.93 9.02 8.30
C TYR A 76 -40.09 10.03 8.22
N PHE A 77 -39.84 11.28 7.80
CA PHE A 77 -40.90 12.27 7.62
C PHE A 77 -41.72 12.06 6.34
N PHE A 78 -41.17 11.36 5.35
CA PHE A 78 -41.82 11.15 4.06
C PHE A 78 -42.86 10.01 4.05
N ARG A 79 -43.06 9.31 5.18
CA ARG A 79 -44.03 8.19 5.33
C ARG A 79 -43.94 7.15 4.19
N ALA A 80 -42.72 6.86 3.74
CA ALA A 80 -42.46 5.81 2.76
C ALA A 80 -42.67 4.42 3.40
N PRO A 81 -43.03 3.38 2.61
CA PRO A 81 -43.14 2.02 3.13
C PRO A 81 -41.76 1.48 3.57
N GLU A 82 -41.73 0.73 4.67
CA GLU A 82 -40.54 0.01 5.10
C GLU A 82 -40.08 -1.01 4.03
N PRO A 83 -38.76 -1.20 3.80
CA PRO A 83 -37.60 -0.69 4.54
C PRO A 83 -36.94 0.58 3.94
N LEU A 84 -37.66 1.34 3.10
CA LEU A 84 -37.10 2.50 2.40
C LEU A 84 -36.57 3.61 3.32
N PRO A 85 -37.24 4.02 4.41
CA PRO A 85 -36.73 5.10 5.25
C PRO A 85 -35.43 4.70 5.96
N VAL A 86 -35.32 3.43 6.39
CA VAL A 86 -34.11 2.88 7.02
C VAL A 86 -32.94 2.81 6.03
N SER A 87 -33.21 2.36 4.79
CA SER A 87 -32.21 2.32 3.72
C SER A 87 -31.62 3.70 3.43
N LEU A 88 -32.48 4.71 3.29
CA LEU A 88 -32.07 6.09 3.07
C LEU A 88 -31.34 6.69 4.29
N ALA A 89 -31.78 6.37 5.51
CA ALA A 89 -31.10 6.80 6.73
C ALA A 89 -29.68 6.23 6.83
N GLY A 90 -29.52 4.93 6.54
CA GLY A 90 -28.22 4.26 6.48
C GLY A 90 -27.30 4.85 5.41
N ALA A 91 -27.84 5.12 4.22
CA ALA A 91 -27.11 5.73 3.11
C ALA A 91 -26.65 7.17 3.43
N LEU A 92 -27.52 7.99 4.01
CA LEU A 92 -27.19 9.37 4.41
C LEU A 92 -26.14 9.40 5.53
N ALA A 93 -26.28 8.54 6.53
CA ALA A 93 -25.30 8.41 7.61
C ALA A 93 -23.93 7.99 7.07
N ALA A 94 -23.88 6.98 6.19
CA ALA A 94 -22.64 6.53 5.55
C ALA A 94 -22.03 7.60 4.65
N ALA A 95 -22.84 8.33 3.88
CA ALA A 95 -22.38 9.42 3.03
C ALA A 95 -21.73 10.55 3.85
N LEU A 96 -22.35 10.97 4.96
CA LEU A 96 -21.81 12.01 5.83
C LEU A 96 -20.49 11.60 6.50
N VAL A 97 -20.42 10.35 6.98
CA VAL A 97 -19.19 9.80 7.57
C VAL A 97 -18.10 9.66 6.50
N ALA A 98 -18.45 9.21 5.29
CA ALA A 98 -17.50 9.07 4.20
C ALA A 98 -16.98 10.41 3.69
N TRP A 99 -17.83 11.43 3.67
CA TRP A 99 -17.52 12.74 3.11
C TRP A 99 -16.71 13.61 4.09
N LEU A 100 -17.12 13.71 5.35
CA LEU A 100 -16.51 14.62 6.35
C LEU A 100 -16.00 13.92 7.63
N GLY A 101 -16.45 12.70 7.92
CA GLY A 101 -16.13 12.00 9.17
C GLY A 101 -14.69 11.50 9.30
N HIS A 102 -13.87 11.67 8.25
CA HIS A 102 -12.51 11.15 8.21
C HIS A 102 -11.47 12.00 8.94
N GLY A 103 -11.82 13.20 9.41
CA GLY A 103 -10.84 14.11 10.00
C GLY A 103 -9.72 14.55 9.04
N ARG A 104 -9.94 14.32 7.74
CA ARG A 104 -9.05 14.72 6.65
C ARG A 104 -9.31 16.18 6.32
N GLU A 105 -8.26 16.93 6.01
CA GLU A 105 -8.38 18.34 5.58
C GLU A 105 -9.15 18.51 4.26
N GLN A 106 -9.31 17.42 3.50
CA GLN A 106 -10.03 17.40 2.22
C GLN A 106 -11.27 16.50 2.27
N PRO A 107 -12.37 16.92 1.63
CA PRO A 107 -13.59 16.10 1.52
C PRO A 107 -13.30 14.76 0.81
N GLY A 108 -14.00 13.71 1.22
CA GLY A 108 -13.92 12.39 0.60
C GLY A 108 -14.24 12.41 -0.91
N GLN A 109 -13.63 11.50 -1.68
CA GLN A 109 -13.87 11.40 -3.12
C GLN A 109 -15.36 11.06 -3.41
N PRO A 110 -16.02 11.74 -4.36
CA PRO A 110 -17.46 11.61 -4.58
C PRO A 110 -17.87 10.18 -4.97
N ALA A 111 -17.04 9.47 -5.73
CA ALA A 111 -17.29 8.08 -6.10
C ALA A 111 -17.25 7.14 -4.88
N ALA A 112 -16.31 7.34 -3.96
CA ALA A 112 -16.18 6.55 -2.74
C ALA A 112 -17.33 6.84 -1.75
N VAL A 113 -17.76 8.10 -1.67
CA VAL A 113 -18.94 8.50 -0.89
C VAL A 113 -20.20 7.84 -1.46
N ALA A 114 -20.43 7.92 -2.77
CA ALA A 114 -21.60 7.33 -3.42
C ALA A 114 -21.64 5.80 -3.27
N THR A 115 -20.51 5.10 -3.44
CA THR A 115 -20.46 3.65 -3.27
C THR A 115 -20.68 3.22 -1.83
N SER A 116 -20.14 3.96 -0.85
CA SER A 116 -20.40 3.68 0.57
C SER A 116 -21.86 3.95 0.97
N ALA A 117 -22.47 5.01 0.43
CA ALA A 117 -23.87 5.31 0.65
C ALA A 117 -24.79 4.23 0.06
N ALA A 118 -24.53 3.81 -1.18
CA ALA A 118 -25.27 2.73 -1.83
C ALA A 118 -25.11 1.39 -1.10
N ALA A 119 -23.88 1.05 -0.71
CA ALA A 119 -23.61 -0.20 0.01
C ALA A 119 -24.29 -0.22 1.39
N ALA A 120 -24.20 0.86 2.17
CA ALA A 120 -24.89 0.96 3.45
C ALA A 120 -26.42 0.95 3.30
N GLY A 121 -26.96 1.60 2.27
CA GLY A 121 -28.39 1.59 1.98
C GLY A 121 -28.95 0.19 1.69
N VAL A 122 -28.15 -0.72 1.13
CA VAL A 122 -28.55 -2.11 0.89
C VAL A 122 -28.27 -3.00 2.11
N LEU A 123 -27.14 -2.81 2.79
CA LEU A 123 -26.71 -3.67 3.89
C LEU A 123 -27.51 -3.44 5.17
N VAL A 124 -27.98 -2.22 5.45
CA VAL A 124 -28.77 -1.95 6.65
C VAL A 124 -30.12 -2.72 6.66
N PRO A 125 -30.93 -2.68 5.59
CA PRO A 125 -32.13 -3.53 5.49
C PRO A 125 -31.81 -5.03 5.59
N LEU A 126 -30.67 -5.46 5.04
CA LEU A 126 -30.23 -6.85 5.18
C LEU A 126 -29.90 -7.19 6.65
N GLY A 127 -29.30 -6.26 7.38
CA GLY A 127 -29.06 -6.37 8.82
C GLY A 127 -30.36 -6.49 9.62
N LEU A 128 -31.39 -5.71 9.27
CA LEU A 128 -32.71 -5.83 9.89
C LEU A 128 -33.36 -7.20 9.63
N TYR A 129 -33.25 -7.72 8.41
CA TYR A 129 -33.73 -9.06 8.10
C TYR A 129 -33.00 -10.13 8.93
N VAL A 130 -31.68 -10.02 9.07
CA VAL A 130 -30.89 -10.93 9.93
C VAL A 130 -31.30 -10.83 11.39
N GLN A 131 -31.54 -9.61 11.90
CA GLN A 131 -32.07 -9.38 13.24
C GLN A 131 -33.42 -10.08 13.43
N GLN A 132 -34.39 -9.89 12.52
CA GLN A 132 -35.71 -10.53 12.59
C GLN A 132 -35.61 -12.05 12.62
N VAL A 133 -34.73 -12.64 11.81
CA VAL A 133 -34.49 -14.09 11.81
C VAL A 133 -33.91 -14.57 13.14
N LEU A 134 -32.99 -13.80 13.73
CA LEU A 134 -32.35 -14.15 14.99
C LEU A 134 -33.32 -14.05 16.18
N GLU A 135 -34.15 -13.01 16.21
CA GLU A 135 -35.21 -12.83 17.19
C GLU A 135 -36.24 -13.97 17.11
N ALA A 136 -36.71 -14.29 15.90
CA ALA A 136 -37.72 -15.32 15.69
C ALA A 136 -37.24 -16.75 16.00
N ARG A 137 -35.93 -17.01 15.89
CA ARG A 137 -35.36 -18.37 16.02
C ARG A 137 -34.65 -18.64 17.35
N PHE A 138 -34.09 -17.61 17.99
CA PHE A 138 -33.16 -17.82 19.12
C PHE A 138 -33.42 -16.96 20.35
N LEU A 139 -33.78 -15.68 20.18
CA LEU A 139 -33.70 -14.69 21.27
C LEU A 139 -35.06 -14.30 21.87
N GLY A 140 -36.16 -14.51 21.15
CA GLY A 140 -37.47 -13.97 21.52
C GLY A 140 -37.58 -12.47 21.27
N SER A 141 -38.80 -11.93 21.34
CA SER A 141 -39.09 -10.50 21.08
C SER A 141 -38.73 -9.58 22.25
N ASP A 142 -38.75 -10.09 23.48
CA ASP A 142 -38.70 -9.24 24.67
C ASP A 142 -37.47 -9.54 25.51
N GLY A 143 -36.54 -8.58 25.56
CA GLY A 143 -35.38 -8.66 26.43
C GLY A 143 -34.25 -7.69 26.08
N LEU A 144 -33.50 -7.29 27.10
CA LEU A 144 -32.32 -6.43 26.96
C LEU A 144 -31.23 -7.09 26.10
N LEU A 145 -31.11 -8.41 26.16
CA LEU A 145 -30.17 -9.16 25.32
C LEU A 145 -30.60 -9.16 23.85
N SER A 146 -31.89 -9.34 23.56
CA SER A 146 -32.44 -9.32 22.20
C SER A 146 -32.23 -7.95 21.54
N THR A 147 -32.58 -6.87 22.26
CA THR A 147 -32.35 -5.49 21.81
C THR A 147 -30.88 -5.16 21.61
N LEU A 148 -30.00 -5.57 22.53
CA LEU A 148 -28.54 -5.38 22.38
C LEU A 148 -27.99 -6.08 21.13
N VAL A 149 -28.39 -7.33 20.90
CA VAL A 149 -27.93 -8.10 19.74
C VAL A 149 -28.48 -7.51 18.44
N GLY A 150 -29.73 -7.06 18.41
CA GLY A 150 -30.32 -6.39 17.26
C GLY A 150 -29.55 -5.12 16.87
N PHE A 151 -29.25 -4.26 17.83
CA PHE A 151 -28.45 -3.06 17.59
C PHE A 151 -27.02 -3.37 17.11
N LEU A 152 -26.39 -4.41 17.65
CA LEU A 152 -25.07 -4.88 17.19
C LEU A 152 -25.10 -5.35 15.73
N VAL A 153 -26.12 -6.11 15.35
CA VAL A 153 -26.29 -6.59 13.96
C VAL A 153 -26.46 -5.41 13.01
N VAL A 154 -27.34 -4.46 13.32
CA VAL A 154 -27.55 -3.27 12.48
C VAL A 154 -26.27 -2.42 12.38
N GLY A 155 -25.58 -2.21 13.50
CA GLY A 155 -24.30 -1.49 13.55
C GLY A 155 -23.19 -2.18 12.74
N LEU A 156 -23.13 -3.50 12.78
CA LEU A 156 -22.18 -4.30 11.99
C LEU A 156 -22.42 -4.13 10.49
N PHE A 157 -23.65 -4.36 10.04
CA PHE A 157 -24.00 -4.28 8.62
C PHE A 157 -23.84 -2.86 8.07
N TRP A 158 -24.22 -1.84 8.86
CA TRP A 158 -23.95 -0.45 8.52
C TRP A 158 -22.44 -0.19 8.38
N SER A 159 -21.63 -0.65 9.33
CA SER A 159 -20.17 -0.47 9.29
C SER A 159 -19.53 -1.14 8.07
N ILE A 160 -19.98 -2.34 7.69
CA ILE A 160 -19.52 -3.02 6.47
C ILE A 160 -19.88 -2.20 5.22
N GLY A 161 -21.04 -1.54 5.21
CA GLY A 161 -21.44 -0.62 4.14
C GLY A 161 -20.52 0.58 3.97
N THR A 162 -19.78 0.98 5.00
CA THR A 162 -18.81 2.09 4.92
C THR A 162 -17.43 1.67 4.38
N LEU A 163 -17.21 0.37 4.14
CA LEU A 163 -15.94 -0.20 3.65
C LEU A 163 -15.46 0.43 2.33
N PRO A 164 -16.32 0.70 1.31
CA PRO A 164 -15.89 1.32 0.05
C PRO A 164 -15.22 2.69 0.21
N ALA A 165 -15.56 3.46 1.26
CA ALA A 165 -14.93 4.75 1.54
C ALA A 165 -13.46 4.62 1.99
N HIS A 166 -13.04 3.42 2.41
CA HIS A 166 -11.71 3.10 2.91
C HIS A 166 -10.89 2.28 1.91
N LEU A 167 -11.51 1.82 0.81
CA LEU A 167 -10.81 1.17 -0.29
C LEU A 167 -10.28 2.23 -1.24
N ARG A 168 -8.96 2.50 -1.17
CA ARG A 168 -8.25 3.02 -2.32
C ARG A 168 -7.89 1.84 -3.19
N VAL A 169 -8.70 1.61 -4.22
CA VAL A 169 -8.31 0.70 -5.30
C VAL A 169 -7.24 1.44 -6.10
N GLU A 170 -5.97 1.28 -5.72
CA GLU A 170 -4.88 1.60 -6.64
C GLU A 170 -4.91 0.49 -7.70
N LEU A 171 -5.48 0.81 -8.86
CA LEU A 171 -5.59 -0.12 -10.00
C LEU A 171 -4.21 -0.53 -10.57
N ASP A 172 -3.11 -0.10 -9.96
CA ASP A 172 -1.75 -0.33 -10.46
C ASP A 172 -0.76 -0.56 -9.32
N ALA A 173 -0.31 -1.81 -9.20
CA ALA A 173 0.66 -2.26 -8.21
C ALA A 173 2.03 -1.56 -8.35
N VAL A 174 2.39 -1.10 -9.56
CA VAL A 174 3.68 -0.43 -9.81
C VAL A 174 3.66 0.98 -9.25
N GLU A 175 2.56 1.71 -9.37
CA GLU A 175 2.44 3.05 -8.77
C GLU A 175 2.43 3.01 -7.24
N ALA A 176 1.75 2.02 -6.66
CA ALA A 176 1.70 1.78 -5.22
C ALA A 176 3.11 1.57 -4.66
N ARG A 177 3.84 0.62 -5.27
CA ARG A 177 5.22 0.30 -4.92
C ARG A 177 6.14 1.51 -5.10
N GLY A 178 6.00 2.22 -6.21
CA GLY A 178 6.80 3.42 -6.50
C GLY A 178 6.62 4.52 -5.44
N ARG A 179 5.41 4.74 -4.93
CA ARG A 179 5.17 5.72 -3.86
C ARG A 179 5.79 5.30 -2.53
N GLN A 180 5.61 4.04 -2.14
CA GLN A 180 6.24 3.50 -0.92
C GLN A 180 7.77 3.63 -0.96
N LEU A 181 8.36 3.41 -2.14
CA LEU A 181 9.79 3.56 -2.35
C LEU A 181 10.29 5.00 -2.28
N GLN A 182 9.49 5.98 -2.72
CA GLN A 182 9.86 7.39 -2.62
C GLN A 182 10.03 7.85 -1.17
N ASP A 183 9.20 7.34 -0.27
CA ASP A 183 9.30 7.69 1.16
C ASP A 183 10.50 7.01 1.85
N ALA A 184 10.94 5.85 1.34
CA ALA A 184 12.00 5.04 1.94
C ALA A 184 13.41 5.35 1.41
N LEU A 185 13.54 5.63 0.11
CA LEU A 185 14.84 5.82 -0.56
C LEU A 185 15.40 7.23 -0.29
N LYS A 186 16.73 7.34 -0.27
CA LYS A 186 17.45 8.63 -0.16
C LYS A 186 18.56 8.74 -1.21
N GLY A 187 19.03 9.97 -1.44
CA GLY A 187 20.14 10.25 -2.36
C GLY A 187 19.81 9.99 -3.83
N ASP A 188 20.78 9.50 -4.59
CA ASP A 188 20.66 9.33 -6.05
C ASP A 188 19.68 8.22 -6.43
N SER A 189 19.54 7.19 -5.60
CA SER A 189 18.54 6.13 -5.81
C SER A 189 17.10 6.68 -5.79
N HIS A 190 16.83 7.66 -4.92
CA HIS A 190 15.54 8.34 -4.84
C HIS A 190 15.26 9.21 -6.08
N THR A 191 16.24 10.00 -6.54
CA THR A 191 16.04 10.88 -7.71
C THR A 191 15.78 10.08 -8.98
N LEU A 192 16.40 8.91 -9.10
CA LEU A 192 16.20 8.05 -10.26
C LEU A 192 14.91 7.21 -10.17
N ALA A 193 14.53 6.72 -8.98
CA ALA A 193 13.25 6.04 -8.77
C ALA A 193 12.05 6.98 -8.97
N THR A 194 12.15 8.23 -8.49
CA THR A 194 11.13 9.27 -8.73
C THR A 194 10.98 9.58 -10.22
N ARG A 195 12.11 9.72 -10.94
CA ARG A 195 12.11 9.92 -12.39
C ARG A 195 11.53 8.72 -13.14
N ALA A 196 11.89 7.50 -12.76
CA ALA A 196 11.31 6.27 -13.34
C ALA A 196 9.79 6.23 -13.17
N LEU A 197 9.27 6.55 -11.97
CA LEU A 197 7.84 6.59 -11.71
C LEU A 197 7.13 7.68 -12.55
N ALA A 198 7.74 8.85 -12.68
CA ALA A 198 7.19 9.93 -13.51
C ALA A 198 7.12 9.52 -14.99
N LEU A 199 8.17 8.88 -15.51
CA LEU A 199 8.20 8.36 -16.88
C LEU A 199 7.18 7.25 -17.08
N TYR A 200 7.02 6.35 -16.11
CA TYR A 200 6.01 5.30 -16.14
C TYR A 200 4.59 5.89 -16.25
N ARG A 201 4.24 6.86 -15.41
CA ARG A 201 2.93 7.56 -15.47
C ARG A 201 2.70 8.21 -16.83
N GLN A 202 3.71 8.92 -17.35
CA GLN A 202 3.64 9.55 -18.67
C GLN A 202 3.40 8.52 -19.78
N CYS A 203 4.16 7.42 -19.80
CA CYS A 203 3.99 6.36 -20.78
C CYS A 203 2.62 5.69 -20.67
N LYS A 204 2.20 5.36 -19.44
CA LYS A 204 0.91 4.73 -19.15
C LYS A 204 -0.26 5.60 -19.64
N ASP A 205 -0.22 6.91 -19.42
CA ASP A 205 -1.24 7.85 -19.93
C ASP A 205 -1.35 7.86 -21.46
N VAL A 206 -0.26 7.60 -22.18
CA VAL A 206 -0.29 7.45 -23.63
C VAL A 206 -0.90 6.12 -24.05
N VAL A 207 -0.55 5.04 -23.34
CA VAL A 207 -1.04 3.69 -23.63
C VAL A 207 -2.52 3.51 -23.30
N THR A 208 -3.03 4.15 -22.25
CA THR A 208 -4.46 4.08 -21.88
C THR A 208 -5.37 4.77 -22.90
N LYS A 209 -4.86 5.81 -23.59
CA LYS A 209 -5.53 6.50 -24.71
C LYS A 209 -5.58 5.67 -25.99
N MET A 210 -4.82 4.58 -26.09
CA MET A 210 -4.89 3.66 -27.23
C MET A 210 -6.12 2.73 -27.13
N PRO A 211 -6.71 2.32 -28.27
CA PRO A 211 -7.84 1.40 -28.26
C PRO A 211 -7.49 0.07 -27.56
N PRO A 212 -8.45 -0.54 -26.85
CA PRO A 212 -8.25 -1.81 -26.17
C PRO A 212 -7.87 -2.90 -27.19
N SER A 213 -6.67 -3.46 -27.05
CA SER A 213 -6.11 -4.48 -27.94
C SER A 213 -5.13 -5.36 -27.15
N THR A 214 -4.82 -6.54 -27.66
CA THR A 214 -3.80 -7.44 -27.07
C THR A 214 -2.42 -6.78 -27.04
N GLY A 215 -2.05 -6.03 -28.08
CA GLY A 215 -0.80 -5.26 -28.12
C GLY A 215 -0.71 -4.19 -27.03
N ARG A 216 -1.84 -3.54 -26.69
CA ARG A 216 -1.89 -2.60 -25.55
C ARG A 216 -1.59 -3.30 -24.22
N THR A 217 -2.15 -4.49 -23.99
CA THR A 217 -1.92 -5.24 -22.74
C THR A 217 -0.48 -5.73 -22.62
N GLU A 218 0.12 -6.19 -23.73
CA GLU A 218 1.54 -6.59 -23.74
C GLU A 218 2.47 -5.40 -23.47
N LEU A 219 2.18 -4.26 -24.09
CA LEU A 219 2.94 -3.03 -23.90
C LEU A 219 2.89 -2.51 -22.45
N LEU A 220 1.73 -2.57 -21.81
CA LEU A 220 1.59 -2.27 -20.38
C LEU A 220 2.42 -3.24 -19.53
N GLY A 221 2.36 -4.54 -19.81
CA GLY A 221 3.17 -5.54 -19.09
C GLY A 221 4.68 -5.32 -19.24
N VAL A 222 5.15 -4.89 -20.41
CA VAL A 222 6.56 -4.53 -20.62
C VAL A 222 6.94 -3.29 -19.82
N LEU A 223 6.10 -2.25 -19.82
CA LEU A 223 6.32 -1.03 -19.03
C LEU A 223 6.34 -1.30 -17.52
N GLU A 224 5.39 -2.11 -17.04
CA GLU A 224 5.31 -2.54 -15.64
C GLU A 224 6.58 -3.30 -15.24
N LYS A 225 7.04 -4.24 -16.10
CA LYS A 225 8.27 -5.00 -15.86
C LYS A 225 9.50 -4.10 -15.80
N MET A 226 9.72 -3.26 -16.80
CA MET A 226 10.89 -2.36 -16.86
C MET A 226 10.94 -1.40 -15.65
N THR A 227 9.78 -0.89 -15.24
CA THR A 227 9.68 0.01 -14.08
C THR A 227 9.90 -0.76 -12.78
N GLY A 228 9.36 -1.99 -12.67
CA GLY A 228 9.60 -2.89 -11.55
C GLY A 228 11.07 -3.28 -11.39
N ASP A 229 11.76 -3.55 -12.50
CA ASP A 229 13.20 -3.85 -12.53
C ASP A 229 14.03 -2.62 -12.12
N SER A 230 13.60 -1.41 -12.49
CA SER A 230 14.23 -0.17 -12.04
C SER A 230 14.09 0.03 -10.52
N PHE A 231 12.91 -0.28 -9.97
CA PHE A 231 12.65 -0.18 -8.53
C PHE A 231 13.42 -1.23 -7.72
N SER A 232 13.52 -2.48 -8.20
CA SER A 232 14.31 -3.51 -7.51
C SER A 232 15.80 -3.15 -7.49
N LEU A 233 16.35 -2.60 -8.58
CA LEU A 233 17.72 -2.09 -8.60
C LEU A 233 17.92 -0.93 -7.61
N ALA A 234 16.93 -0.04 -7.47
CA ALA A 234 16.99 1.08 -6.53
C ALA A 234 17.06 0.60 -5.08
N GLU A 235 16.22 -0.38 -4.72
CA GLU A 235 16.19 -1.01 -3.41
C GLU A 235 17.53 -1.68 -3.07
N VAL A 236 18.07 -2.47 -4.00
CA VAL A 236 19.35 -3.17 -3.80
C VAL A 236 20.50 -2.17 -3.66
N HIS A 237 20.53 -1.11 -4.47
CA HIS A 237 21.53 -0.05 -4.34
C HIS A 237 21.44 0.64 -2.98
N PHE A 238 20.24 1.04 -2.56
CA PHE A 238 20.02 1.72 -1.29
C PHE A 238 20.41 0.84 -0.09
N GLY A 239 20.05 -0.44 -0.12
CA GLY A 239 20.44 -1.40 0.92
C GLY A 239 21.96 -1.56 1.01
N LEU A 240 22.64 -1.64 -0.14
CA LEU A 240 24.10 -1.78 -0.19
C LEU A 240 24.83 -0.49 0.21
N GLU A 241 24.27 0.68 -0.14
CA GLU A 241 24.77 1.98 0.30
C GLU A 241 24.64 2.16 1.82
N ALA A 242 23.52 1.73 2.42
CA ALA A 242 23.36 1.75 3.88
C ALA A 242 24.37 0.83 4.58
N GLN A 243 24.64 -0.36 4.02
CA GLN A 243 25.65 -1.29 4.54
C GLN A 243 27.06 -0.68 4.46
N LEU A 244 27.46 -0.13 3.32
CA LEU A 244 28.76 0.51 3.16
C LEU A 244 28.89 1.78 4.03
N GLY A 245 27.82 2.57 4.17
CA GLY A 245 27.82 3.77 5.01
C GLY A 245 27.97 3.47 6.51
N SER A 246 27.59 2.27 6.95
CA SER A 246 27.80 1.82 8.33
C SER A 246 29.23 1.38 8.64
N VAL A 247 30.02 1.09 7.61
CA VAL A 247 31.42 0.64 7.73
C VAL A 247 32.34 1.78 7.31
N VAL A 248 33.01 2.41 8.27
CA VAL A 248 33.97 3.49 7.99
C VAL A 248 35.24 2.86 7.40
N ALA A 249 35.29 2.70 6.08
CA ALA A 249 36.43 2.09 5.38
C ALA A 249 37.78 2.76 5.72
N ASN A 250 37.76 4.08 5.98
CA ASN A 250 38.94 4.84 6.39
C ASN A 250 39.50 4.40 7.76
N ASP A 251 38.65 3.92 8.68
CA ASP A 251 39.08 3.49 10.01
C ASP A 251 39.76 2.11 9.92
N VAL A 252 39.28 1.24 9.02
CA VAL A 252 39.86 -0.11 8.85
C VAL A 252 41.24 -0.02 8.19
N ASP A 253 41.44 0.84 7.20
CA ASP A 253 42.74 1.08 6.56
C ASP A 253 43.80 1.61 7.55
N ALA A 254 43.39 2.55 8.42
CA ALA A 254 44.25 3.07 9.48
C ALA A 254 44.62 1.98 10.49
N GLN A 255 43.67 1.14 10.89
CA GLN A 255 43.89 0.01 11.81
C GLN A 255 44.84 -1.04 11.21
N VAL A 256 44.76 -1.34 9.91
CA VAL A 256 45.70 -2.26 9.24
C VAL A 256 47.13 -1.70 9.28
N ARG A 257 47.32 -0.40 9.03
CA ARG A 257 48.64 0.25 9.11
C ARG A 257 49.19 0.22 10.53
N GLU A 258 48.36 0.58 11.51
CA GLU A 258 48.74 0.56 12.93
C GLU A 258 49.13 -0.84 13.42
N LEU A 259 48.39 -1.88 13.03
CA LEU A 259 48.71 -3.27 13.38
C LEU A 259 50.01 -3.75 12.75
N ARG A 260 50.30 -3.34 11.51
CA ARG A 260 51.58 -3.65 10.84
C ARG A 260 52.76 -2.92 11.49
N GLU A 261 52.59 -1.65 11.86
CA GLU A 261 53.60 -0.89 12.59
C GLU A 261 53.87 -1.50 13.97
N ARG A 262 52.82 -1.90 14.69
CA ARG A 262 52.95 -2.62 15.97
C ARG A 262 53.64 -3.96 15.81
N ALA A 263 53.33 -4.73 14.77
CA ALA A 263 54.00 -5.99 14.48
C ALA A 263 55.50 -5.78 14.22
N ALA A 264 55.88 -4.71 13.51
CA ALA A 264 57.27 -4.38 13.22
C ALA A 264 58.07 -3.95 14.47
N ALA A 265 57.41 -3.28 15.41
CA ALA A 265 58.02 -2.84 16.68
C ALA A 265 58.09 -3.97 17.74
N THR A 266 57.36 -5.07 17.55
CA THR A 266 57.26 -6.16 18.53
C THR A 266 58.44 -7.13 18.40
N GLN A 267 59.15 -7.37 19.50
CA GLN A 267 60.31 -8.27 19.54
C GLN A 267 59.92 -9.74 19.77
N ASP A 268 58.77 -10.00 20.40
CA ASP A 268 58.24 -11.35 20.60
C ASP A 268 57.67 -11.91 19.29
N ALA A 269 58.23 -13.04 18.85
CA ALA A 269 57.85 -13.72 17.61
C ALA A 269 56.39 -14.21 17.61
N VAL A 270 55.85 -14.62 18.76
CA VAL A 270 54.46 -15.11 18.84
C VAL A 270 53.48 -13.95 18.71
N ALA A 271 53.71 -12.87 19.47
CA ALA A 271 52.89 -11.66 19.40
C ALA A 271 52.95 -10.99 18.02
N ARG A 272 54.14 -10.93 17.39
CA ARG A 272 54.30 -10.43 16.02
C ARG A 272 53.46 -11.22 15.02
N ARG A 273 53.50 -12.55 15.08
CA ARG A 273 52.72 -13.42 14.17
C ARG A 273 51.21 -13.23 14.33
N GLN A 274 50.73 -13.04 15.56
CA GLN A 274 49.31 -12.76 15.83
C GLN A 274 48.88 -11.41 15.27
N LEU A 275 49.72 -10.37 15.40
CA LEU A 275 49.44 -9.04 14.83
C LEU A 275 49.47 -9.05 13.29
N GLU A 276 50.39 -9.81 12.67
CA GLU A 276 50.44 -9.98 11.22
C GLU A 276 49.18 -10.72 10.69
N LEU A 277 48.70 -11.75 11.41
CA LEU A 277 47.46 -12.46 11.08
C LEU A 277 46.21 -11.57 11.23
N ALA A 278 46.16 -10.75 12.28
CA ALA A 278 45.09 -9.78 12.46
C ALA A 278 45.08 -8.74 11.33
N ALA A 279 46.25 -8.23 10.94
CA ALA A 279 46.39 -7.30 9.84
C ALA A 279 46.04 -7.93 8.47
N SER A 280 46.33 -9.22 8.26
CA SER A 280 45.91 -9.90 7.03
C SER A 280 44.40 -10.12 6.97
N SER A 281 43.77 -10.52 8.09
CA SER A 281 42.30 -10.69 8.18
C SER A 281 41.56 -9.40 7.89
N LEU A 282 41.98 -8.27 8.47
CA LEU A 282 41.39 -6.96 8.20
C LEU A 282 41.67 -6.49 6.76
N GLY A 283 42.82 -6.85 6.19
CA GLY A 283 43.11 -6.60 4.77
C GLY A 283 42.19 -7.36 3.81
N GLU A 284 41.77 -8.57 4.15
CA GLU A 284 40.78 -9.34 3.39
C GLU A 284 39.38 -8.70 3.48
N GLU A 285 38.99 -8.20 4.65
CA GLU A 285 37.74 -7.47 4.84
C GLU A 285 37.71 -6.17 4.02
N LEU A 286 38.82 -5.42 3.97
CA LEU A 286 38.95 -4.24 3.10
C LEU A 286 38.78 -4.57 1.63
N ASN A 287 39.43 -5.64 1.15
CA ASN A 287 39.25 -6.10 -0.23
C ASN A 287 37.78 -6.47 -0.51
N HIS A 288 37.08 -7.08 0.46
CA HIS A 288 35.66 -7.38 0.33
C HIS A 288 34.80 -6.10 0.25
N LEU A 289 35.12 -5.07 1.06
CA LEU A 289 34.46 -3.77 0.98
C LEU A 289 34.67 -3.09 -0.37
N ASP A 290 35.87 -3.17 -0.95
CA ASP A 290 36.16 -2.64 -2.29
C ASP A 290 35.34 -3.33 -3.38
N VAL A 291 35.17 -4.65 -3.28
CA VAL A 291 34.30 -5.41 -4.18
C VAL A 291 32.85 -4.95 -4.07
N LEU A 292 32.36 -4.71 -2.85
CA LEU A 292 31.01 -4.16 -2.62
C LEU A 292 30.88 -2.72 -3.14
N ALA A 293 31.89 -1.87 -2.98
CA ALA A 293 31.89 -0.50 -3.51
C ALA A 293 31.78 -0.50 -5.04
N ARG A 294 32.56 -1.34 -5.73
CA ARG A 294 32.45 -1.51 -7.19
C ARG A 294 31.07 -2.06 -7.59
N ARG A 295 30.48 -2.94 -6.79
CA ARG A 295 29.12 -3.44 -7.00
C ARG A 295 28.08 -2.33 -6.86
N LYS A 296 28.23 -1.42 -5.88
CA LYS A 296 27.40 -0.22 -5.73
C LYS A 296 27.39 0.60 -7.01
N GLU A 297 28.57 0.94 -7.51
CA GLU A 297 28.73 1.75 -8.73
C GLU A 297 28.09 1.08 -9.95
N ARG A 298 28.30 -0.24 -10.11
CA ARG A 298 27.67 -1.00 -11.20
C ARG A 298 26.14 -0.99 -11.12
N LEU A 299 25.56 -1.12 -9.93
CA LEU A 299 24.11 -1.07 -9.74
C LEU A 299 23.55 0.31 -10.06
N LEU A 300 24.23 1.38 -9.64
CA LEU A 300 23.85 2.75 -9.97
C LEU A 300 23.88 2.97 -11.50
N ALA A 301 24.93 2.50 -12.18
CA ALA A 301 25.04 2.58 -13.63
C ALA A 301 23.93 1.79 -14.35
N GLN A 302 23.62 0.58 -13.88
CA GLN A 302 22.51 -0.23 -14.40
C GLN A 302 21.18 0.49 -14.23
N LEU A 303 20.97 1.13 -13.09
CA LEU A 303 19.74 1.87 -12.82
C LEU A 303 19.60 3.11 -13.72
N HIS A 304 20.69 3.86 -13.96
CA HIS A 304 20.71 4.92 -14.97
C HIS A 304 20.38 4.39 -16.37
N ALA A 305 20.93 3.23 -16.75
CA ALA A 305 20.62 2.60 -18.04
C ALA A 305 19.13 2.24 -18.16
N GLN A 306 18.52 1.68 -17.10
CA GLN A 306 17.10 1.34 -17.09
C GLN A 306 16.20 2.59 -17.18
N VAL A 307 16.54 3.66 -16.46
CA VAL A 307 15.83 4.94 -16.57
C VAL A 307 15.96 5.50 -18.00
N ALA A 308 17.13 5.44 -18.61
CA ALA A 308 17.34 5.87 -19.99
C ALA A 308 16.51 5.03 -20.99
N LEU A 309 16.35 3.73 -20.75
CA LEU A 309 15.46 2.88 -21.55
C LEU A 309 13.98 3.31 -21.42
N LEU A 310 13.53 3.67 -20.22
CA LEU A 310 12.18 4.23 -20.01
C LEU A 310 12.00 5.59 -20.71
N GLU A 311 13.03 6.45 -20.73
CA GLU A 311 12.98 7.71 -21.48
C GLU A 311 12.92 7.48 -22.98
N ARG A 312 13.71 6.53 -23.49
CA ARG A 312 13.65 6.13 -24.89
C ARG A 312 12.29 5.55 -25.25
N ALA A 313 11.69 4.77 -24.35
CA ALA A 313 10.31 4.28 -24.51
C ALA A 313 9.32 5.43 -24.61
N ARG A 314 9.41 6.43 -23.72
CA ARG A 314 8.60 7.65 -23.78
C ARG A 314 8.72 8.36 -25.13
N VAL A 315 9.94 8.57 -25.62
CA VAL A 315 10.17 9.20 -26.94
C VAL A 315 9.54 8.39 -28.06
N SER A 316 9.63 7.06 -27.99
CA SER A 316 8.97 6.17 -28.95
C SER A 316 7.44 6.30 -28.93
N PHE A 317 6.82 6.59 -27.78
CA PHE A 317 5.38 6.84 -27.68
C PHE A 317 4.96 8.19 -28.25
N ILE A 318 5.79 9.22 -28.15
CA ILE A 318 5.53 10.53 -28.77
C ILE A 318 5.44 10.37 -30.30
N GLY A 319 6.33 9.57 -30.91
CA GLY A 319 6.29 9.30 -32.35
C GLY A 319 5.02 8.59 -32.83
N VAL A 320 4.35 7.82 -31.97
CA VAL A 320 3.13 7.08 -32.33
C VAL A 320 1.85 7.91 -32.16
N GLN A 321 1.86 8.95 -31.32
CA GLN A 321 0.71 9.85 -31.19
C GLN A 321 0.42 10.66 -32.48
N GLY A 322 1.43 10.85 -33.33
CA GLY A 322 1.31 11.60 -34.59
C GLY A 322 0.75 10.80 -35.79
N ASN A 323 0.55 9.48 -35.68
CA ASN A 323 0.08 8.62 -36.77
C ASN A 323 -1.38 8.13 -36.58
N GLU A 324 -2.08 7.92 -37.69
CA GLU A 324 -3.53 7.72 -37.77
C GLU A 324 -4.13 6.58 -36.92
N LEU A 325 -5.39 6.76 -36.53
CA LEU A 325 -6.14 6.00 -35.51
C LEU A 325 -6.37 4.50 -35.81
N GLY A 326 -6.28 4.05 -37.07
CA GLY A 326 -6.61 2.69 -37.48
C GLY A 326 -5.54 1.63 -37.21
N ALA A 327 -4.26 2.01 -37.10
CA ALA A 327 -3.14 1.07 -37.01
C ALA A 327 -2.56 0.90 -35.58
N LYS A 328 -3.20 1.51 -34.57
CA LYS A 328 -2.62 1.64 -33.21
C LYS A 328 -2.44 0.31 -32.46
N GLY A 329 -3.25 -0.70 -32.73
CA GLY A 329 -3.13 -2.03 -32.09
C GLY A 329 -1.91 -2.83 -32.54
N ALA A 330 -1.66 -2.89 -33.85
CA ALA A 330 -0.46 -3.54 -34.41
C ALA A 330 0.81 -2.77 -34.04
N GLN A 331 0.75 -1.43 -34.07
CA GLN A 331 1.85 -0.58 -33.61
C GLN A 331 2.17 -0.77 -32.13
N ALA A 332 1.16 -0.97 -31.27
CA ALA A 332 1.38 -1.25 -29.85
C ALA A 332 2.10 -2.60 -29.63
N ALA A 333 1.77 -3.63 -30.40
CA ALA A 333 2.46 -4.92 -30.35
C ALA A 333 3.91 -4.83 -30.87
N ASP A 334 4.14 -4.10 -31.96
CA ASP A 334 5.50 -3.86 -32.49
C ASP A 334 6.35 -3.03 -31.52
N LEU A 335 5.74 -2.03 -30.85
CA LEU A 335 6.39 -1.28 -29.79
C LEU A 335 6.71 -2.16 -28.59
N ALA A 336 5.78 -3.01 -28.15
CA ALA A 336 6.01 -3.93 -27.05
C ALA A 336 7.19 -4.88 -27.37
N ARG A 337 7.24 -5.39 -28.61
CA ARG A 337 8.36 -6.23 -29.08
C ARG A 337 9.68 -5.47 -29.13
N LYS A 338 9.70 -4.24 -29.65
CA LYS A 338 10.90 -3.39 -29.67
C LYS A 338 11.39 -3.03 -28.26
N LEU A 339 10.49 -2.68 -27.35
CA LEU A 339 10.83 -2.37 -25.96
C LEU A 339 11.32 -3.62 -25.22
N LYS A 340 10.72 -4.79 -25.48
CA LYS A 340 11.19 -6.06 -24.93
C LYS A 340 12.61 -6.40 -25.40
N GLN A 341 12.91 -6.22 -26.69
CA GLN A 341 14.26 -6.39 -27.25
C GLN A 341 15.27 -5.38 -26.68
N LEU A 342 14.83 -4.16 -26.37
CA LEU A 342 15.68 -3.13 -25.76
C LEU A 342 15.91 -3.34 -24.26
N GLY A 343 14.98 -4.02 -23.57
CA GLY A 343 15.06 -4.36 -22.16
C GLY A 343 15.76 -5.69 -21.85
N GLU A 344 16.04 -6.52 -22.87
CA GLU A 344 16.92 -7.67 -22.70
C GLU A 344 18.36 -7.17 -22.53
N PRO A 345 19.01 -7.43 -21.38
CA PRO A 345 20.41 -7.09 -21.22
C PRO A 345 21.19 -7.82 -22.31
N SER A 346 22.06 -7.12 -23.04
CA SER A 346 23.07 -7.75 -23.86
C SER A 346 23.90 -8.67 -22.96
N SER A 347 23.56 -9.95 -22.96
CA SER A 347 24.17 -10.98 -22.14
C SER A 347 25.58 -11.24 -22.65
N SER A 348 26.53 -10.44 -22.18
CA SER A 348 27.96 -10.76 -22.21
C SER A 348 28.54 -10.85 -20.79
N VAL A 349 27.71 -11.25 -19.82
CA VAL A 349 28.16 -11.78 -18.53
C VAL A 349 27.26 -12.98 -18.21
N GLY A 350 27.79 -14.18 -18.43
CA GLY A 350 27.09 -15.44 -18.18
C GLY A 350 26.90 -15.73 -16.68
N PRO A 351 25.96 -16.63 -16.34
CA PRO A 351 25.64 -17.00 -14.96
C PRO A 351 26.66 -17.97 -14.31
N ASP A 352 27.92 -18.00 -14.74
CA ASP A 352 28.93 -18.94 -14.21
C ASP A 352 29.69 -18.43 -12.97
N ASP A 353 29.51 -17.19 -12.52
CA ASP A 353 30.16 -16.68 -11.30
C ASP A 353 29.33 -16.87 -10.01
N VAL A 354 28.22 -17.62 -10.06
CA VAL A 354 27.39 -17.92 -8.87
C VAL A 354 27.69 -19.33 -8.30
N ALA A 355 28.58 -20.11 -8.92
CA ALA A 355 28.86 -21.49 -8.53
C ALA A 355 30.36 -21.81 -8.39
N SER A 356 31.14 -21.00 -7.67
CA SER A 356 32.43 -21.45 -7.13
C SER A 356 32.94 -20.56 -5.98
N VAL A 357 32.27 -20.62 -4.83
CA VAL A 357 32.97 -20.52 -3.54
C VAL A 357 32.45 -21.66 -2.68
N ALA A 358 33.05 -22.83 -2.90
CA ALA A 358 32.87 -23.99 -2.03
C ALA A 358 33.32 -23.63 -0.61
N ALA A 359 32.48 -23.93 0.37
CA ALA A 359 32.88 -23.95 1.77
C ALA A 359 34.10 -24.88 1.93
N PRO A 360 35.15 -24.49 2.68
CA PRO A 360 36.25 -25.42 2.97
C PRO A 360 35.72 -26.60 3.79
N PRO A 361 36.15 -27.85 3.51
CA PRO A 361 35.69 -29.01 4.25
C PRO A 361 36.12 -28.93 5.72
N PRO A 362 35.30 -29.39 6.67
CA PRO A 362 35.69 -29.43 8.07
C PRO A 362 36.83 -30.43 8.26
N THR A 363 37.97 -29.95 8.74
CA THR A 363 39.05 -30.78 9.27
C THR A 363 38.52 -31.57 10.47
N ARG A 364 38.19 -32.84 10.24
CA ARG A 364 38.03 -33.83 11.31
C ARG A 364 39.38 -33.99 12.01
N VAL A 365 39.48 -33.45 13.21
CA VAL A 365 40.45 -33.92 14.21
C VAL A 365 39.85 -35.21 14.79
N ALA A 366 40.48 -36.34 14.51
CA ALA A 366 40.23 -37.59 15.23
C ALA A 366 41.21 -37.66 16.43
N PRO A 367 40.81 -38.30 17.55
CA PRO A 367 41.54 -38.31 18.82
C PRO A 367 42.88 -39.07 18.77
#